data_AF-A0A497ZYQ2-F1
#
_entry.id   AF-A0A497ZYQ2-F1
#
_cell.length_a   1.000
_cell.length_b   1.000
_cell.length_c   1.000
_cell.angle_alpha   90.00
_cell.angle_beta   90.00
_cell.angle_gamma   90.00
#
_symmetry.space_group_name_H-M   'P 1'
#
loop_
_entity.id
_entity.type
_entity.pdbx_description
1 polymer ?
#
loop_
_entity_poly.entity_id
_entity_poly.type
_entity_poly.pdbx_seq_one_letter_code
_entity_poly.pdbx_strand_id
1 'polypeptide(L)'
;MESLDVDIDALGRGADELEQAKESVRQVFEGFQAAVGGYAAAFGGDDIGSLLGVAHQACVDALAECLGTNITELESYVDGLRGMADGYRAAEENVAASFRSILGSLGG
;
A
#
# COMPACT_ATOMS: atom_id res chain seq x y z
N MET A 1 -4.43 26.27 -19.36
CA MET A 1 -4.59 25.00 -18.62
C MET A 1 -4.02 23.95 -19.54
N GLU A 2 -2.91 23.34 -19.13
CA GLU A 2 -2.21 22.34 -19.94
C GLU A 2 -3.06 21.06 -20.01
N SER A 3 -3.09 20.38 -21.16
CA SER A 3 -3.82 19.11 -21.29
C SER A 3 -3.10 18.06 -20.46
N LEU A 4 -3.80 17.51 -19.47
CA LEU A 4 -3.29 16.39 -18.68
C LEU A 4 -3.35 15.12 -19.53
N ASP A 5 -2.18 14.61 -19.91
CA ASP A 5 -2.03 13.30 -20.56
C ASP A 5 -1.79 12.24 -19.48
N VAL A 6 -2.67 11.23 -19.41
CA VAL A 6 -2.65 10.21 -18.35
C VAL A 6 -2.49 8.84 -18.97
N ASP A 7 -1.39 8.16 -18.63
CA ASP A 7 -1.21 6.74 -18.94
C ASP A 7 -1.97 5.89 -17.89
N ILE A 8 -3.21 5.54 -18.23
CA ILE A 8 -4.10 4.73 -17.38
C ILE A 8 -3.49 3.35 -17.08
N ASP A 9 -2.81 2.75 -18.07
CA ASP A 9 -2.22 1.43 -17.89
C ASP A 9 -1.00 1.50 -16.97
N ALA A 10 -0.23 2.60 -17.01
CA ALA A 10 0.85 2.83 -16.06
C ALA A 10 0.35 2.97 -14.62
N LEU A 11 -0.81 3.62 -14.41
CA LEU A 11 -1.42 3.69 -13.07
C LEU A 11 -1.77 2.29 -12.54
N GLY A 12 -2.37 1.45 -13.38
CA GLY A 12 -2.69 0.06 -13.02
C GLY A 12 -1.45 -0.77 -12.70
N ARG A 13 -0.43 -0.72 -13.57
CA ARG A 13 0.85 -1.40 -13.33
C ARG A 13 1.54 -0.93 -12.05
N GLY A 14 1.59 0.38 -11.82
CA GLY A 14 2.17 0.95 -10.61
C GLY A 14 1.45 0.50 -9.34
N ALA A 15 0.12 0.37 -9.38
CA ALA A 15 -0.65 -0.18 -8.27
C ALA A 15 -0.28 -1.64 -7.97
N ASP A 16 -0.13 -2.47 -9.01
CA ASP A 16 0.22 -3.88 -8.85
C ASP A 16 1.66 -4.08 -8.36
N GLU A 17 2.61 -3.27 -8.84
CA GLU A 17 3.99 -3.26 -8.36
C GLU A 17 4.06 -2.84 -6.89
N LEU A 18 3.28 -1.82 -6.50
CA LEU A 18 3.22 -1.34 -5.13
C LEU A 18 2.57 -2.36 -4.18
N GLU A 19 1.53 -3.05 -4.63
CA GLU A 19 0.89 -4.14 -3.88
C GLU A 19 1.87 -5.29 -3.62
N GLN A 20 2.66 -5.68 -4.62
CA GLN A 20 3.70 -6.70 -4.48
C GLN A 20 4.80 -6.26 -3.50
N ALA A 21 5.23 -5.01 -3.58
CA ALA A 21 6.23 -4.46 -2.67
C ALA A 21 5.71 -4.42 -1.22
N LYS A 22 4.46 -3.97 -1.02
CA LYS A 22 3.76 -3.98 0.28
C LYS A 22 3.75 -5.39 0.88
N GLU A 23 3.36 -6.38 0.09
CA GLU A 23 3.29 -7.78 0.52
C GLU A 23 4.67 -8.34 0.89
N SER A 24 5.72 -8.00 0.13
CA SER A 24 7.09 -8.39 0.46
C SER A 24 7.55 -7.80 1.80
N VAL A 25 7.27 -6.53 2.06
CA VAL A 25 7.60 -5.87 3.34
C VAL A 25 6.84 -6.52 4.49
N ARG A 26 5.54 -6.80 4.31
CA ARG A 26 4.71 -7.48 5.31
C ARG A 26 5.31 -8.83 5.72
N GLN A 27 5.66 -9.66 4.74
CA GLN A 27 6.25 -10.99 5.01
C GLN A 27 7.58 -10.91 5.77
N VAL A 28 8.47 -9.99 5.37
CA VAL A 28 9.75 -9.76 6.06
C VAL A 28 9.50 -9.30 7.50
N PHE A 29 8.53 -8.41 7.70
CA PHE A 29 8.19 -7.89 9.02
C PHE A 29 7.58 -8.96 9.94
N GLU A 30 6.69 -9.81 9.44
CA GLU A 30 6.15 -10.95 10.19
C GLU A 30 7.26 -11.93 10.59
N GLY A 31 8.21 -12.22 9.69
CA GLY A 31 9.38 -13.03 9.99
C GLY A 31 10.27 -12.42 11.07
N PHE A 32 10.48 -11.10 11.01
CA PHE A 32 11.19 -10.36 12.05
C PHE A 32 10.49 -10.48 13.40
N GLN A 33 9.17 -10.24 13.46
CA GLN A 33 8.38 -10.33 14.70
C GLN A 33 8.48 -11.72 15.34
N ALA A 34 8.39 -12.77 14.53
CA ALA A 34 8.56 -14.15 15.00
C ALA A 34 9.96 -14.39 15.59
N ALA A 35 11.01 -13.89 14.93
CA ALA A 35 12.38 -14.03 15.40
C ALA A 35 12.62 -13.28 16.72
N VAL A 36 12.15 -12.03 16.83
CA VAL A 36 12.34 -11.22 18.05
C VAL A 36 11.49 -11.69 19.22
N GLY A 37 10.28 -12.22 18.97
CA GLY A 37 9.46 -12.86 19.99
C GLY A 37 10.17 -14.02 20.70
N GLY A 38 11.05 -14.73 20.00
CA GLY A 38 11.88 -15.80 20.58
C GLY A 38 12.92 -15.31 21.60
N TYR A 39 13.35 -14.04 21.53
CA TYR A 39 14.33 -13.48 22.47
C TYR A 39 13.71 -12.91 23.74
N ALA A 40 12.39 -12.69 23.78
CA ALA A 40 11.73 -12.12 24.96
C ALA A 40 11.97 -12.91 26.25
N ALA A 41 12.10 -14.25 26.14
CA ALA A 41 12.38 -15.14 27.27
C ALA A 41 13.88 -15.29 27.59
N ALA A 42 14.79 -14.73 26.79
CA ALA A 42 16.22 -14.95 26.89
C ALA A 42 16.91 -14.10 27.97
N PHE A 43 16.26 -13.05 28.47
CA PHE A 43 16.89 -12.06 29.34
C PHE A 43 16.99 -12.48 30.81
N GLY A 44 16.32 -13.56 31.24
CA GLY A 44 16.28 -13.98 32.64
C GLY A 44 15.30 -13.14 33.48
N GLY A 45 15.19 -13.48 34.77
CA GLY A 45 14.20 -12.90 35.69
C GLY A 45 14.78 -12.09 36.85
N ASP A 46 16.07 -11.77 36.81
CA ASP A 46 16.67 -10.83 37.75
C ASP A 46 16.35 -9.37 37.36
N ASP A 47 16.80 -8.40 38.17
CA ASP A 47 16.51 -6.99 37.93
C ASP A 47 17.05 -6.50 36.57
N ILE A 48 18.22 -7.00 36.16
CA ILE A 48 18.85 -6.65 34.87
C ILE A 48 18.05 -7.26 33.71
N GLY A 49 17.71 -8.54 33.81
CA GLY A 49 16.90 -9.27 32.83
C GLY A 49 15.52 -8.65 32.64
N SER A 50 14.89 -8.22 33.73
CA SER A 50 13.61 -7.52 33.70
C SER A 50 13.70 -6.19 32.95
N LEU A 51 14.73 -5.37 33.21
CA LEU A 51 14.96 -4.12 32.50
C LEU A 51 15.24 -4.34 31.01
N LEU A 52 16.01 -5.38 30.66
CA LEU A 52 16.27 -5.76 29.27
C LEU A 52 14.99 -6.22 28.56
N GLY A 53 14.13 -6.98 29.24
CA GLY A 53 12.82 -7.37 28.71
C GLY A 53 11.94 -6.16 28.37
N VAL A 54 11.90 -5.15 29.25
CA VAL A 54 11.17 -3.89 29.01
C VAL A 54 11.75 -3.12 27.82
N ALA A 55 13.08 -2.98 27.76
CA ALA A 55 13.74 -2.28 26.66
C ALA A 55 13.52 -2.99 25.32
N HIS A 56 13.60 -4.32 25.30
CA HIS A 56 13.30 -5.14 24.14
C HIS A 56 11.86 -4.90 23.65
N GLN A 57 10.88 -4.98 24.56
CA GLN A 57 9.48 -4.78 24.21
C GLN A 57 9.24 -3.38 23.62
N ALA A 58 9.79 -2.33 24.24
CA ALA A 58 9.66 -0.96 23.75
C ALA A 58 10.22 -0.79 22.32
N CYS A 59 11.37 -1.42 22.01
CA CYS A 59 11.93 -1.38 20.67
C CYS A 59 11.08 -2.15 19.65
N VAL A 60 10.56 -3.32 20.03
CA VAL A 60 9.69 -4.13 19.17
C VAL A 60 8.39 -3.40 18.87
N ASP A 61 7.77 -2.80 19.88
CA ASP A 61 6.51 -2.06 19.73
C ASP A 61 6.69 -0.83 18.83
N ALA A 62 7.75 -0.04 19.04
CA ALA A 62 8.02 1.14 18.24
C ALA A 62 8.26 0.80 16.75
N LEU A 63 8.97 -0.30 16.48
CA LEU A 63 9.16 -0.77 15.11
C LEU A 63 7.86 -1.29 14.50
N ALA A 64 7.05 -2.00 15.29
CA ALA A 64 5.78 -2.56 14.82
C ALA A 64 4.76 -1.50 14.47
N GLU A 65 4.68 -0.43 15.26
CA GLU A 65 3.88 0.73 14.94
C GLU A 65 4.35 1.39 13.65
N CYS A 66 5.65 1.69 13.54
CA CYS A 66 6.21 2.36 12.37
C CYS A 66 5.97 1.59 11.07
N LEU A 67 6.27 0.29 11.06
CA LEU A 67 6.09 -0.53 9.86
C LEU A 67 4.62 -0.81 9.57
N GLY A 68 3.79 -1.01 10.60
CA GLY A 68 2.35 -1.18 10.46
C GLY A 68 1.70 0.02 9.78
N THR A 69 1.99 1.23 10.25
CA THR A 69 1.49 2.47 9.63
C THR A 69 1.93 2.59 8.18
N ASN A 70 3.22 2.34 7.88
CA ASN A 70 3.72 2.43 6.51
C ASN A 70 3.05 1.41 5.57
N ILE A 71 2.80 0.18 6.03
CA ILE A 71 2.09 -0.83 5.23
C ILE A 71 0.67 -0.38 4.89
N THR A 72 -0.05 0.20 5.86
CA THR A 72 -1.39 0.77 5.64
C THR A 72 -1.36 1.95 4.67
N GLU A 73 -0.35 2.82 4.75
CA GLU A 73 -0.19 3.92 3.78
C GLU A 73 0.05 3.42 2.36
N LEU A 74 0.90 2.39 2.20
CA LEU A 74 1.13 1.76 0.89
C LEU A 74 -0.15 1.18 0.30
N GLU A 75 -0.99 0.55 1.12
CA GLU A 75 -2.32 0.07 0.70
C GLU A 75 -3.22 1.22 0.22
N SER A 76 -3.26 2.33 0.95
CA SER A 76 -4.00 3.51 0.52
C SER A 76 -3.50 4.09 -0.80
N TYR A 77 -2.21 4.00 -1.10
CA TYR A 77 -1.65 4.44 -2.38
C TYR A 77 -2.02 3.49 -3.52
N VAL A 78 -2.01 2.17 -3.28
CA VAL A 78 -2.51 1.17 -4.25
C VAL A 78 -3.96 1.47 -4.62
N ASP A 79 -4.82 1.67 -3.62
CA ASP A 79 -6.23 1.98 -3.83
C ASP A 79 -6.42 3.31 -4.56
N GLY A 80 -5.61 4.32 -4.23
CA GLY A 80 -5.61 5.61 -4.92
C GLY A 80 -5.27 5.48 -6.41
N LEU A 81 -4.22 4.73 -6.74
CA LEU A 81 -3.81 4.51 -8.14
C LEU A 81 -4.87 3.75 -8.93
N ARG A 82 -5.48 2.71 -8.34
CA ARG A 82 -6.58 1.97 -8.97
C ARG A 82 -7.80 2.85 -9.18
N GLY A 83 -8.19 3.62 -8.16
CA GLY A 83 -9.31 4.55 -8.24
C GLY A 83 -9.10 5.62 -9.30
N MET A 84 -7.87 6.13 -9.46
CA MET A 84 -7.52 7.05 -10.54
C MET A 84 -7.66 6.37 -11.91
N ALA A 85 -7.09 5.17 -12.09
CA ALA A 85 -7.16 4.45 -13.36
C ALA A 85 -8.62 4.19 -13.78
N ASP A 86 -9.46 3.75 -12.85
CA ASP A 86 -10.89 3.50 -13.10
C ASP A 86 -11.64 4.80 -13.40
N GLY A 87 -11.33 5.88 -12.69
CA GLY A 87 -11.93 7.19 -12.92
C GLY A 87 -11.63 7.75 -14.32
N TYR A 88 -10.36 7.65 -14.76
CA TYR A 88 -9.98 8.09 -16.11
C TYR A 88 -10.61 7.21 -17.20
N ARG A 89 -10.62 5.89 -17.02
CA ARG A 89 -11.25 4.97 -17.97
C ARG A 89 -12.74 5.27 -18.14
N ALA A 90 -13.45 5.47 -17.04
CA ALA A 90 -14.86 5.84 -17.09
C ALA A 90 -15.09 7.19 -17.78
N ALA A 91 -14.21 8.17 -17.57
CA ALA A 91 -14.29 9.46 -18.26
C ALA A 91 -14.12 9.31 -19.78
N GLU A 92 -13.12 8.55 -20.23
CA GLU A 92 -12.88 8.28 -21.65
C GLU A 92 -14.05 7.53 -22.30
N GLU A 93 -14.59 6.50 -21.64
CA GLU A 93 -15.74 5.73 -22.12
C GLU A 93 -16.99 6.61 -22.27
N ASN A 94 -17.25 7.50 -21.32
CA ASN A 94 -18.37 8.44 -21.36
C ASN A 94 -18.23 9.46 -22.50
N VAL A 95 -17.03 9.97 -22.72
CA VAL A 95 -16.74 10.88 -23.84
C VAL A 95 -16.94 10.15 -25.16
N ALA A 96 -16.39 8.95 -25.31
CA ALA A 96 -16.54 8.14 -26.52
C ALA A 96 -18.01 7.77 -26.78
N ALA A 97 -18.77 7.42 -25.75
CA ALA A 97 -20.21 7.15 -25.85
C ALA A 97 -20.99 8.38 -26.30
N SER A 98 -20.66 9.55 -25.76
CA SER A 98 -21.29 10.83 -26.13
C SER A 98 -21.03 11.16 -27.60
N PHE A 99 -19.79 11.00 -28.08
CA PHE A 99 -19.46 11.19 -29.50
C PHE A 99 -20.18 10.19 -30.42
N ARG A 100 -20.25 8.91 -30.04
CA ARG A 100 -21.02 7.88 -30.79
C ARG A 100 -22.49 8.26 -30.88
N SER A 101 -23.08 8.77 -29.79
CA SER A 101 -24.47 9.22 -29.77
C SER A 101 -24.72 10.41 -30.71
N ILE A 102 -23.81 11.40 -30.71
CA ILE A 102 -23.89 12.56 -31.60
C ILE A 102 -23.71 12.14 -33.08
N LEU A 103 -22.76 11.27 -33.37
CA LEU A 103 -22.55 10.75 -34.73
C LEU A 103 -23.80 10.01 -35.24
N GLY A 104 -24.40 9.16 -34.41
CA GLY A 104 -25.65 8.48 -34.76
C GLY A 104 -26.84 9.43 -34.94
N SER A 105 -26.91 10.55 -34.20
CA SER A 105 -27.99 11.53 -34.36
C SER A 105 -27.83 12.42 -35.60
N LEU A 106 -26.61 12.56 -36.11
CA LEU A 106 -26.28 13.32 -37.33
C LEU A 106 -26.40 12.48 -38.62
N GLY A 107 -26.92 11.25 -38.53
CA GLY A 107 -27.13 10.38 -39.70
C GLY A 107 -25.88 9.60 -40.13
N GLY A 108 -24.94 9.39 -39.21
CA GLY A 108 -23.93 8.33 -39.32
C GLY A 108 -24.54 6.94 -39.18
#